data_AF-B1C3L1-F1
#
_entry.id   AF-B1C3L1-F1
#
_cell.length_a   1.000
_cell.length_b   1.000
_cell.length_c   1.000
_cell.angle_alpha   90.00
_cell.angle_beta   90.00
_cell.angle_gamma   90.00
#
_symmetry.space_group_name_H-M   'P 1'
#
loop_
_entity.id
_entity.type
_entity.pdbx_description
1 polymer ?
#
loop_
_entity_poly.entity_id
_entity_poly.type
_entity_poly.pdbx_seq_one_letter_code
_entity_poly.pdbx_strand_id
1 'polypeptide(L)'
;MMNDLLMNVMMLDFAVQDAALFIDTHPNDEEAMRYFHEASTRLNEAKREYRRQGNSLNNREVNAYRNGYICAPWPWVGDESCGCMKNDCNIQ
;
A
#
# COMPACT_ATOMS: atom_id res chain seq x y z
N MET A 1 0.58 -17.63 -1.74
CA MET A 1 1.12 -17.13 -0.46
C MET A 1 0.85 -15.64 -0.42
N MET A 2 0.01 -15.18 0.50
CA MET A 2 -0.30 -13.76 0.70
C MET A 2 0.99 -12.98 0.90
N ASN A 3 1.16 -11.82 0.26
CA ASN A 3 2.33 -10.98 0.49
C ASN A 3 2.13 -10.24 1.83
N ASP A 4 2.57 -10.86 2.92
CA ASP A 4 2.41 -10.35 4.30
C ASP A 4 2.90 -8.91 4.44
N LEU A 5 3.89 -8.52 3.64
CA LEU A 5 4.43 -7.17 3.63
C LEU A 5 3.53 -6.17 2.91
N LEU A 6 2.92 -6.53 1.78
CA LEU A 6 1.93 -5.67 1.12
C LEU A 6 0.71 -5.47 2.03
N MET A 7 0.25 -6.54 2.68
CA MET A 7 -0.84 -6.45 3.64
C MET A 7 -0.49 -5.52 4.80
N ASN A 8 0.73 -5.65 5.35
CA ASN A 8 1.20 -4.77 6.42
C ASN A 8 1.27 -3.29 5.98
N VAL A 9 1.79 -3.02 4.77
CA VAL A 9 1.78 -1.66 4.20
C VAL A 9 0.37 -1.11 4.15
N MET A 10 -0.61 -1.88 3.68
CA MET A 10 -1.98 -1.40 3.58
C MET A 10 -2.65 -1.19 4.92
N MET A 11 -2.48 -2.10 5.87
CA MET A 11 -3.04 -1.95 7.23
C MET A 11 -2.51 -0.69 7.90
N LEU A 12 -1.21 -0.43 7.77
CA LEU A 12 -0.57 0.77 8.30
C LEU A 12 -1.02 2.04 7.55
N ASP A 13 -1.23 1.97 6.23
CA ASP A 13 -1.73 3.09 5.44
C ASP A 13 -3.14 3.49 5.89
N PHE A 14 -4.02 2.50 6.12
CA PHE A 14 -5.34 2.73 6.68
C PHE A 14 -5.27 3.34 8.08
N ALA A 15 -4.43 2.79 8.97
CA ALA A 15 -4.26 3.30 10.34
C ALA A 15 -3.82 4.77 10.37
N VAL A 16 -2.90 5.17 9.47
CA VAL A 16 -2.46 6.56 9.33
C VAL A 16 -3.59 7.46 8.87
N GLN A 17 -4.39 7.02 7.90
CA GLN A 17 -5.51 7.80 7.37
C GLN A 17 -6.64 7.96 8.40
N ASP A 18 -6.97 6.89 9.12
CA ASP A 18 -7.97 6.92 10.19
C ASP A 18 -7.56 7.88 11.31
N ALA A 19 -6.30 7.81 11.75
CA ALA A 19 -5.77 8.72 12.74
C ALA A 19 -5.76 10.18 12.27
N ALA A 20 -5.40 10.43 11.00
CA ALA A 20 -5.44 11.78 10.43
C ALA A 20 -6.85 12.37 10.44
N LEU A 21 -7.86 11.59 10.01
CA LEU A 21 -9.26 11.99 10.04
C LEU A 21 -9.77 12.25 11.46
N PHE A 22 -9.30 11.46 12.44
CA PHE A 22 -9.61 11.71 13.84
C PHE A 22 -9.00 13.04 14.32
N ILE A 23 -7.72 13.29 14.03
CA ILE A 23 -6.99 14.52 14.39
C ILE A 23 -7.65 15.76 13.79
N ASP A 24 -8.16 15.68 12.55
CA ASP A 24 -8.88 16.78 11.90
C ASP A 24 -10.07 17.29 12.74
N THR A 25 -10.67 16.39 13.54
CA THR A 25 -11.77 16.72 14.46
C THR A 25 -11.33 16.94 15.92
N HIS A 26 -10.13 16.48 16.29
CA HIS A 26 -9.56 16.56 17.65
C HIS A 26 -8.09 17.03 17.62
N PRO A 27 -7.80 18.29 17.25
CA PRO A 27 -6.44 18.74 16.96
C PRO A 27 -5.52 18.83 18.20
N ASN A 28 -6.09 18.80 19.41
CA ASN A 28 -5.34 18.88 20.66
C ASN A 28 -5.20 17.50 21.36
N ASP A 29 -5.60 16.41 20.70
CA ASP A 29 -5.44 15.06 21.24
C ASP A 29 -4.00 14.56 21.04
N GLU A 30 -3.20 14.65 22.11
CA GLU A 30 -1.78 14.26 22.09
C GLU A 30 -1.58 12.76 21.85
N GLU A 31 -2.50 11.90 22.28
CA GLU A 31 -2.42 10.46 22.07
C GLU A 31 -2.70 10.11 20.60
N ALA A 32 -3.69 10.74 19.98
CA ALA A 32 -3.96 10.58 18.54
C ALA A 32 -2.77 11.02 17.69
N MET A 33 -2.14 12.15 18.04
CA MET A 33 -0.91 12.64 17.38
C MET A 33 0.25 11.65 17.54
N ARG A 34 0.46 11.12 18.75
CA ARG A 34 1.50 10.12 19.02
C ARG A 34 1.27 8.84 18.20
N TYR A 35 0.03 8.35 18.17
CA TYR A 35 -0.35 7.18 17.37
C TYR A 35 -0.13 7.41 15.88
N PHE A 36 -0.55 8.55 15.34
CA PHE A 36 -0.34 8.93 13.95
C PHE A 36 1.15 8.94 13.57
N HIS A 37 2.01 9.51 14.42
CA HIS A 37 3.46 9.53 14.18
C HIS A 37 4.09 8.14 14.21
N GLU A 38 3.69 7.30 15.16
CA GLU A 38 4.17 5.91 15.27
C GLU A 38 3.75 5.08 14.05
N ALA A 39 2.46 5.13 13.69
CA ALA A 39 1.90 4.44 12.54
C ALA A 39 2.55 4.90 11.23
N SER A 40 2.76 6.22 11.08
CA SER A 40 3.43 6.81 9.90
C SER A 40 4.88 6.35 9.77
N THR A 41 5.60 6.23 10.89
CA THR A 41 6.98 5.73 10.90
C THR A 41 7.03 4.28 10.44
N ARG A 42 6.19 3.42 11.03
CA ARG A 42 6.08 2.01 10.66
C ARG A 42 5.65 1.82 9.21
N LEU A 43 4.73 2.66 8.71
CA LEU A 43 4.28 2.65 7.32
C LEU A 43 5.45 2.93 6.37
N ASN A 44 6.27 3.95 6.67
CA ASN A 44 7.42 4.30 5.84
C ASN A 44 8.48 3.20 5.82
N GLU A 45 8.70 2.50 6.94
CA GLU A 45 9.57 1.33 7.01
C GLU A 45 9.03 0.17 6.18
N ALA A 46 7.75 -0.17 6.32
CA ALA A 46 7.10 -1.23 5.55
C ALA A 46 7.15 -0.94 4.04
N LYS A 47 6.85 0.30 3.63
CA LYS A 47 6.94 0.74 2.23
C LYS A 47 8.36 0.62 1.69
N ARG A 48 9.37 0.94 2.50
CA ARG A 48 10.79 0.82 2.13
C ARG A 48 11.19 -0.63 1.93
N GLU A 49 10.80 -1.52 2.85
CA GLU A 49 11.10 -2.95 2.75
C GLU A 49 10.41 -3.57 1.54
N TYR A 50 9.17 -3.16 1.25
CA TYR A 50 8.42 -3.66 0.10
C TYR A 50 9.11 -3.30 -1.22
N ARG A 51 9.60 -2.05 -1.33
CA ARG A 51 10.40 -1.59 -2.47
C ARG A 51 11.74 -2.28 -2.57
N ARG A 52 12.38 -2.62 -1.43
CA ARG A 52 13.66 -3.35 -1.41
C ARG A 52 13.55 -4.73 -2.05
N GLN A 53 12.35 -5.34 -2.04
CA GLN A 53 12.06 -6.60 -2.73
C GLN A 53 11.84 -6.42 -4.24
N GLY A 54 11.99 -5.21 -4.78
CA GLY A 54 11.83 -4.93 -6.20
C GLY A 54 10.37 -4.79 -6.64
N ASN A 55 9.43 -4.77 -5.71
CA ASN A 55 8.01 -4.55 -6.01
C ASN A 55 7.68 -3.06 -5.99
N SER A 56 6.69 -2.65 -6.79
CA SER A 56 6.24 -1.26 -6.83
C SER A 56 4.87 -1.05 -6.19
N LEU A 57 4.75 0.01 -5.40
CA LEU A 57 3.52 0.35 -4.67
C LEU A 57 2.55 1.23 -5.48
N ASN A 58 3.08 2.00 -6.43
CA ASN A 58 2.28 2.89 -7.27
C ASN A 58 2.90 3.03 -8.67
N ASN A 59 2.08 3.47 -9.63
CA ASN A 59 2.48 3.65 -11.03
C ASN A 59 3.54 4.75 -11.26
N ARG A 60 3.86 5.57 -10.25
CA ARG A 60 4.84 6.65 -10.37
C ARG A 60 6.26 6.19 -10.04
N GLU A 61 6.42 4.96 -9.55
CA GLU A 61 7.74 4.41 -9.25
C GLU A 61 8.47 3.98 -10.54
N VAL A 62 9.79 4.15 -10.57
CA VAL A 62 10.63 3.76 -11.70
C VAL A 62 10.46 2.26 -11.95
N ASN A 63 10.18 1.88 -13.20
CA ASN A 63 9.89 0.50 -13.59
C ASN A 63 8.63 -0.12 -12.95
N ALA A 64 7.68 0.66 -12.41
CA ALA A 64 6.49 0.14 -11.73
C ALA A 64 5.74 -0.97 -12.50
N TYR A 65 5.55 -0.77 -13.81
CA TYR A 65 4.91 -1.75 -14.69
C TYR A 65 5.71 -3.04 -14.87
N ARG A 66 7.05 -2.98 -14.85
CA ARG A 66 7.91 -4.17 -14.85
C ARG A 66 7.96 -4.84 -13.47
N ASN A 67 7.86 -4.05 -12.42
CA ASN A 67 7.95 -4.46 -11.01
C ASN A 67 6.60 -4.94 -10.46
N GLY A 68 5.73 -5.46 -11.33
CA GLY A 68 4.50 -6.12 -10.94
C GLY A 68 3.44 -5.22 -10.32
N TYR A 69 3.52 -3.89 -10.41
CA TYR A 69 2.51 -2.99 -9.84
C TYR A 69 1.08 -3.34 -10.30
N ILE A 70 0.92 -3.69 -11.58
CA ILE A 70 -0.35 -4.08 -12.20
C ILE A 70 -0.72 -5.54 -11.88
N CYS A 71 0.28 -6.41 -11.73
CA CYS A 71 0.09 -7.85 -11.67
C CYS A 71 0.08 -8.39 -10.24
N ALA A 72 0.39 -7.56 -9.25
CA ALA A 72 0.34 -7.94 -7.86
C ALA A 72 -1.11 -8.26 -7.48
N PRO A 73 -1.39 -9.46 -6.94
CA PRO A 73 -2.72 -9.76 -6.43
C PRO A 73 -3.02 -8.78 -5.30
N TRP A 74 -4.09 -8.00 -5.48
CA TRP A 74 -4.55 -7.14 -4.40
C TRP A 74 -4.92 -8.01 -3.20
N PRO A 75 -4.57 -7.63 -1.97
CA PRO A 75 -4.73 -8.51 -0.82
C PRO A 75 -6.19 -8.88 -0.47
N TRP A 76 -7.16 -8.14 -1.01
CA TRP A 76 -8.60 -8.42 -0.86
C TRP A 76 -9.22 -9.16 -2.05
N VAL A 77 -8.47 -9.34 -3.14
CA VAL A 77 -8.88 -10.20 -4.24
C VAL A 77 -8.49 -11.61 -3.83
N GLY A 78 -9.49 -12.43 -3.49
CA GLY A 78 -9.28 -13.86 -3.23
C GLY A 78 -8.65 -14.56 -4.44
N ASP A 79 -8.37 -15.85 -4.28
CA ASP A 79 -7.55 -16.72 -5.14
C ASP A 79 -7.98 -16.78 -6.64
N GLU A 80 -9.05 -16.08 -7.01
CA GLU A 80 -9.77 -16.20 -8.26
C GLU A 80 -9.97 -14.85 -8.97
N SER A 81 -8.90 -14.14 -9.32
CA SER A 81 -8.89 -13.34 -10.56
C SER A 81 -7.49 -12.90 -10.92
N CYS A 82 -7.20 -13.00 -12.22
CA CYS A 82 -5.90 -12.70 -12.80
C CYS A 82 -5.46 -11.26 -12.52
N GLY A 83 -4.18 -11.07 -12.22
CA GLY A 83 -3.52 -9.80 -12.54
C GLY A 83 -3.71 -9.47 -14.03
N CYS A 84 -3.81 -8.17 -14.32
CA CYS A 84 -3.91 -7.61 -15.67
C CYS A 84 -2.59 -7.92 -16.42
N MET A 85 -2.57 -8.63 -17.53
CA MET A 85 -3.32 -8.32 -18.73
C MET A 85 -3.99 -9.58 -19.29
N LYS A 86 -5.32 -9.64 -19.19
CA LYS A 86 -6.09 -10.44 -20.15
C LYS A 86 -6.30 -9.55 -21.38
N ASN A 87 -5.48 -9.76 -22.40
CA ASN A 87 -5.64 -9.30 -23.78
C ASN A 87 -5.63 -7.78 -24.06
N ASP A 88 -4.44 -7.17 -24.13
CA ASP A 88 -4.22 -5.95 -24.95
C ASP A 88 -3.79 -6.31 -26.39
N CYS A 89 -4.29 -7.43 -26.93
CA CYS A 89 -4.32 -7.65 -28.37
C CYS A 89 -5.51 -6.86 -28.93
N ASN A 90 -5.39 -5.53 -29.09
CA ASN A 90 -6.09 -4.70 -30.09
C ASN A 90 -5.88 -3.19 -29.80
N ILE A 91 -4.65 -2.71 -29.93
CA ILE A 91 -4.45 -1.32 -30.32
C ILE A 91 -4.36 -1.34 -31.85
N GLN A 92 -5.49 -1.09 -32.50
CA GLN A 92 -5.54 -0.71 -33.92
C GLN A 92 -5.16 0.76 -34.07
#